data_AF-A0A522QXF7-F1
#
_entry.id   AF-A0A522QXF7-F1
#
_cell.length_a   1.000
_cell.length_b   1.000
_cell.length_c   1.000
_cell.angle_alpha   90.00
_cell.angle_beta   90.00
_cell.angle_gamma   90.00
#
_symmetry.space_group_name_H-M   'P 1'
#
loop_
_entity.id
_entity.type
_entity.pdbx_description
1 polymer ?
#
loop_
_entity_poly.entity_id
_entity_poly.type
_entity_poly.pdbx_seq_one_letter_code
_entity_poly.pdbx_strand_id
1 'polypeptide(L)'
;MACFRCHDTPAILGALGLELADLYPERIKDPSPEARRAAREAFKRSAWATAVRVLDREATVVGIACTDMLAGKALPPADVARLDVALDRIHHVREVLA
;
A
#
# COMPACT_ATOMS: atom_id res chain seq x y z
N MET A 1 5.34 -13.94 -12.31
CA MET A 1 5.82 -14.31 -10.96
C MET A 1 7.23 -13.76 -10.81
N ALA A 2 7.36 -12.52 -10.32
CA ALA A 2 8.67 -11.90 -10.09
C ALA A 2 9.10 -12.23 -8.66
N CYS A 3 10.27 -12.85 -8.49
CA CYS A 3 10.85 -13.07 -7.17
C CYS A 3 12.12 -12.23 -7.06
N PHE A 4 12.37 -11.67 -5.86
CA PHE A 4 13.53 -10.81 -5.61
C PHE A 4 14.86 -11.51 -5.95
N ARG A 5 14.91 -12.86 -5.94
CA ARG A 5 16.10 -13.63 -6.34
C ARG A 5 16.48 -13.50 -7.82
N CYS A 6 15.58 -13.06 -8.69
CA CYS A 6 15.83 -12.92 -10.13
C CYS A 6 16.46 -11.56 -10.52
N HIS A 7 16.57 -10.63 -9.56
CA HIS A 7 17.10 -9.28 -9.76
C HIS A 7 18.12 -8.92 -8.68
N ASP A 8 18.89 -7.84 -8.92
CA ASP A 8 19.86 -7.30 -7.97
C ASP A 8 19.14 -6.68 -6.76
N THR A 9 18.71 -7.55 -5.85
CA THR A 9 18.00 -7.19 -4.61
C THR A 9 18.79 -6.16 -3.80
N PRO A 10 20.10 -6.32 -3.56
CA PRO A 10 20.89 -5.29 -2.90
C PRO A 10 20.79 -3.91 -3.56
N ALA A 11 20.87 -3.81 -4.89
CA ALA A 11 20.74 -2.52 -5.58
C ALA A 11 19.34 -1.90 -5.46
N ILE A 12 18.28 -2.72 -5.54
CA ILE A 12 16.89 -2.27 -5.37
C ILE A 12 16.66 -1.76 -3.94
N LEU A 13 17.13 -2.49 -2.94
CA LEU A 13 17.01 -2.09 -1.54
C LEU A 13 17.83 -0.83 -1.25
N GLY A 14 19.05 -0.74 -1.77
CA GLY A 14 19.90 0.43 -1.63
C GLY A 14 19.26 1.70 -2.23
N ALA A 15 18.57 1.59 -3.36
CA ALA A 15 17.83 2.70 -3.96
C ALA A 15 16.65 3.19 -3.08
N LEU A 16 16.13 2.32 -2.22
CA LEU A 16 15.06 2.63 -1.26
C LEU A 16 15.60 2.99 0.13
N GLY A 17 16.92 2.98 0.33
CA GLY A 17 17.55 3.22 1.64
C GLY A 17 17.31 2.08 2.63
N LEU A 18 17.08 0.86 2.14
CA LEU A 18 16.83 -0.34 2.93
C LEU A 18 18.04 -1.28 2.89
N GLU A 19 18.21 -2.06 3.95
CA GLU A 19 19.17 -3.15 4.04
C GLU A 19 18.48 -4.51 3.81
N LEU A 20 19.28 -5.55 3.50
CA LEU A 20 18.76 -6.90 3.35
C LEU A 20 18.09 -7.41 4.65
N ALA A 21 18.55 -6.93 5.81
CA ALA A 21 17.94 -7.25 7.11
C ALA A 21 16.52 -6.69 7.25
N ASP A 22 16.19 -5.58 6.59
CA ASP A 22 14.85 -4.97 6.65
C ASP A 22 13.77 -5.82 5.96
N LEU A 23 14.17 -6.73 5.07
CA LEU A 23 13.26 -7.71 4.47
C LEU A 23 12.84 -8.82 5.46
N TYR A 24 13.62 -9.03 6.52
CA TYR A 24 13.44 -10.12 7.47
C TYR A 24 13.21 -9.55 8.87
N PRO A 25 11.96 -9.18 9.21
CA PRO A 25 11.65 -8.70 10.56
C PRO A 25 12.07 -9.72 11.62
N GLU A 26 12.49 -9.22 12.78
CA GLU A 26 13.00 -10.06 13.86
C GLU A 26 11.97 -11.15 14.22
N ARG A 27 12.42 -12.41 14.27
CA ARG A 27 11.53 -13.54 14.55
C ARG A 27 10.88 -13.35 15.91
N ILE A 28 9.57 -13.55 15.97
CA ILE A 28 8.81 -13.57 17.22
C ILE A 28 9.37 -14.70 18.10
N LYS A 29 10.06 -14.32 19.18
CA LYS A 29 10.72 -15.26 20.10
C LYS A 29 9.70 -15.99 20.99
N ASP A 30 8.57 -15.36 21.27
CA ASP A 30 7.44 -15.96 22.00
C ASP A 30 6.44 -16.60 21.01
N PRO A 31 6.23 -17.93 21.04
CA PRO A 31 5.31 -18.61 20.15
C PRO A 31 3.83 -18.47 20.53
N SER A 32 3.49 -17.78 21.64
CA SER A 32 2.11 -17.64 22.12
C SER A 32 1.18 -16.99 21.07
N PRO A 33 -0.11 -17.36 21.04
CA PRO A 33 -1.09 -16.71 20.16
C PRO A 33 -1.18 -15.19 20.37
N GLU A 34 -0.97 -14.74 21.62
CA GLU A 34 -1.01 -13.33 22.00
C GLU A 34 0.19 -12.56 21.42
N ALA A 35 1.42 -13.09 21.56
CA ALA A 35 2.60 -12.49 20.97
C ALA A 35 2.52 -12.42 19.43
N ARG A 36 1.96 -13.45 18.80
CA ARG A 36 1.68 -13.44 17.35
C ARG A 36 0.69 -12.36 16.95
N ARG A 37 -0.37 -12.18 17.73
CA ARG A 37 -1.35 -11.11 17.50
C ARG A 37 -0.70 -9.73 17.66
N ALA A 38 0.06 -9.51 18.73
CA ALA A 38 0.76 -8.26 18.99
C ALA A 38 1.75 -7.89 17.87
N ALA A 39 2.52 -8.87 17.37
CA ALA A 39 3.45 -8.65 16.26
C ALA A 39 2.73 -8.28 14.95
N ARG A 40 1.60 -8.94 14.64
CA ARG A 40 0.76 -8.58 13.48
C ARG A 40 0.22 -7.16 13.59
N GLU A 41 -0.25 -6.77 14.77
CA GLU A 41 -0.74 -5.41 15.03
C GLU A 41 0.38 -4.37 14.92
N ALA A 42 1.57 -4.65 15.45
CA ALA A 42 2.73 -3.78 15.32
C ALA A 42 3.13 -3.59 13.85
N PHE A 43 3.13 -4.68 13.07
CA PHE A 43 3.38 -4.62 11.63
C PHE A 43 2.34 -3.76 10.91
N LYS A 44 1.04 -3.97 11.15
CA LYS A 44 -0.03 -3.13 10.60
C LYS A 44 0.19 -1.64 10.91
N ARG A 45 0.48 -1.31 12.18
CA ARG A 45 0.70 0.08 12.61
C ARG A 45 1.90 0.73 11.92
N SER A 46 2.96 -0.02 11.63
CA SER A 46 4.11 0.51 10.88
C SER A 46 3.73 0.96 9.47
N ALA A 47 2.71 0.32 8.87
CA ALA A 47 2.23 0.65 7.53
C ALA A 47 1.23 1.82 7.51
N TRP A 48 0.66 2.24 8.66
CA TRP A 48 -0.41 3.23 8.70
C TRP A 48 -0.05 4.59 8.09
N ALA A 49 1.14 5.12 8.39
CA ALA A 49 1.57 6.40 7.82
C ALA A 49 1.66 6.37 6.29
N THR A 50 2.04 5.23 5.71
CA THR A 50 2.04 5.05 4.26
C THR A 50 0.63 4.82 3.73
N ALA A 51 -0.19 4.03 4.43
CA ALA A 51 -1.59 3.78 4.06
C ALA A 51 -2.42 5.06 4.00
N VAL A 52 -2.26 5.97 4.96
CA VAL A 52 -2.92 7.29 4.97
C VAL A 52 -2.48 8.15 3.79
N ARG A 53 -1.18 8.15 3.44
CA ARG A 53 -0.68 8.89 2.26
C ARG A 53 -1.21 8.34 0.94
N VAL A 54 -1.35 7.01 0.84
CA VAL A 54 -2.01 6.39 -0.33
C VAL A 54 -3.48 6.81 -0.37
N LEU A 55 -4.20 6.77 0.75
CA LEU A 55 -5.60 7.17 0.81
C LEU A 55 -5.81 8.62 0.35
N ASP A 56 -4.98 9.55 0.82
CA ASP A 56 -5.03 10.96 0.41
C ASP A 56 -4.86 11.14 -1.11
N ARG A 57 -3.87 10.44 -1.67
CA ARG A 57 -3.59 10.50 -3.11
C ARG A 57 -4.76 9.96 -3.93
N GLU A 58 -5.28 8.80 -3.57
CA GLU A 58 -6.35 8.15 -4.33
C GLU A 58 -7.70 8.87 -4.14
N ALA A 59 -7.97 9.41 -2.94
CA ALA A 59 -9.12 10.29 -2.70
C ALA A 59 -9.10 11.53 -3.60
N THR A 60 -7.92 12.08 -3.86
CA THR A 60 -7.75 13.20 -4.82
C THR A 60 -8.16 12.78 -6.24
N VAL A 61 -7.76 11.58 -6.70
CA VAL A 61 -8.14 11.06 -8.02
C VAL A 61 -9.66 10.91 -8.13
N VAL A 62 -10.29 10.32 -7.10
CA VAL A 62 -11.76 10.20 -7.02
C VAL A 62 -12.42 11.57 -7.05
N GLY A 63 -11.92 12.54 -6.29
CA GLY A 63 -12.46 13.90 -6.23
C GLY A 63 -12.43 14.63 -7.58
N ILE A 64 -11.35 14.46 -8.36
CA ILE A 64 -11.25 15.00 -9.73
C ILE A 64 -12.33 14.36 -10.62
N ALA A 65 -12.44 13.03 -10.60
CA ALA A 65 -13.43 12.31 -11.41
C ALA A 65 -14.87 12.73 -11.05
N CYS A 66 -15.18 12.84 -9.76
CA CYS A 66 -16.48 13.32 -9.28
C CYS A 66 -16.76 14.76 -9.74
N THR A 67 -15.76 15.63 -9.71
CA THR A 67 -15.91 17.03 -10.16
C THR A 67 -16.26 17.10 -11.65
N ASP A 68 -15.58 16.33 -12.48
CA ASP A 68 -15.87 16.27 -13.92
C ASP A 68 -17.26 15.68 -14.20
N MET A 69 -17.66 14.63 -13.48
CA MET A 69 -19.01 14.07 -13.57
C MET A 69 -20.10 15.08 -13.16
N LEU A 70 -19.90 15.82 -12.06
CA LEU A 70 -20.82 16.87 -11.61
C LEU A 70 -20.91 18.03 -12.60
N ALA A 71 -19.83 18.31 -13.34
CA ALA A 71 -19.81 19.25 -14.45
C ALA A 71 -20.46 18.71 -15.73
N GLY A 72 -21.03 17.49 -15.71
CA GLY A 72 -21.67 16.85 -16.85
C GLY A 72 -20.69 16.33 -17.92
N LYS A 73 -19.39 16.23 -17.60
CA LYS A 73 -18.40 15.69 -18.52
C LYS A 73 -18.41 14.16 -18.47
N ALA A 74 -18.30 13.54 -19.64
CA ALA A 74 -18.01 12.11 -19.72
C ALA A 74 -16.55 11.86 -19.34
N LEU A 75 -16.29 10.87 -18.49
CA LEU A 75 -14.94 10.44 -18.15
C LEU A 75 -14.31 9.70 -19.34
N PRO A 76 -13.15 10.14 -19.85
CA PRO A 76 -12.41 9.40 -20.87
C PRO A 76 -12.03 8.00 -20.37
N PRO A 77 -11.89 6.99 -21.26
CA PRO A 77 -11.52 5.63 -20.87
C PRO A 77 -10.23 5.55 -20.03
N ALA A 78 -9.26 6.44 -20.30
CA ALA A 78 -8.02 6.51 -19.53
C ALA A 78 -8.25 6.96 -18.07
N ASP A 79 -9.19 7.88 -17.83
CA ASP A 79 -9.52 8.35 -16.50
C ASP A 79 -10.41 7.35 -15.75
N VAL A 80 -11.27 6.61 -16.47
CA VAL A 80 -11.97 5.45 -15.91
C VAL A 80 -10.98 4.39 -15.41
N ALA A 81 -9.95 4.06 -16.21
CA ALA A 81 -8.92 3.11 -15.79
C ALA A 81 -8.12 3.61 -14.57
N ARG A 82 -7.84 4.92 -14.49
CA ARG A 82 -7.19 5.52 -13.31
C ARG A 82 -8.08 5.44 -12.07
N LEU A 83 -9.39 5.68 -12.23
CA LEU A 83 -10.36 5.58 -11.14
C LEU A 83 -10.46 4.15 -10.61
N ASP A 84 -10.45 3.15 -11.50
CA ASP A 84 -10.46 1.73 -11.12
C ASP A 84 -9.25 1.36 -10.26
N VAL A 85 -8.05 1.77 -10.68
CA VAL A 85 -6.81 1.58 -9.90
C VAL A 85 -6.87 2.31 -8.54
N ALA A 86 -7.44 3.53 -8.51
CA ALA A 86 -7.60 4.28 -7.26
C ALA A 86 -8.53 3.54 -6.28
N LEU A 87 -9.64 2.99 -6.76
CA LEU A 87 -10.59 2.22 -5.94
C LEU A 87 -9.95 0.94 -5.39
N ASP A 88 -9.21 0.20 -6.21
CA ASP A 88 -8.48 -1.00 -5.78
C ASP A 88 -7.48 -0.69 -4.64
N ARG A 89 -6.71 0.38 -4.80
CA ARG A 89 -5.76 0.84 -3.77
C ARG A 89 -6.46 1.28 -2.49
N ILE A 90 -7.60 1.97 -2.58
CA ILE A 90 -8.41 2.36 -1.41
C ILE A 90 -8.92 1.11 -0.66
N HIS A 91 -9.35 0.08 -1.38
CA HIS A 91 -9.76 -1.19 -0.77
C HIS A 91 -8.60 -1.85 -0.03
N HIS A 92 -7.41 -1.90 -0.62
CA HIS A 92 -6.24 -2.45 0.05
C HIS A 92 -5.84 -1.65 1.30
N VAL A 93 -5.88 -0.31 1.23
CA VAL A 93 -5.64 0.55 2.39
C VAL A 93 -6.62 0.25 3.54
N ARG A 94 -7.89 -0.05 3.24
CA ARG A 94 -8.88 -0.40 4.26
C ARG A 94 -8.49 -1.65 5.04
N GLU A 95 -7.90 -2.66 4.39
CA GLU A 95 -7.43 -3.89 5.04
C GLU A 95 -6.25 -3.63 5.99
N VAL A 96 -5.41 -2.63 5.68
CA VAL A 96 -4.25 -2.25 6.49
C VAL A 96 -4.67 -1.41 7.71
N LEU A 97 -5.71 -0.58 7.56
CA LEU A 97 -6.21 0.31 8.62
C LEU A 97 -7.23 -0.36 9.56
N ALA A 98 -7.83 -1.49 9.18
CA ALA A 98 -8.78 -2.27 10.00
C ALA A 98 -8.08 -3.25 10.95
#